data_AF-A0A7X6TFD9-F1
#
_entry.id   AF-A0A7X6TFD9-F1
#
_cell.length_a   1.000
_cell.length_b   1.000
_cell.length_c   1.000
_cell.angle_alpha   90.00
_cell.angle_beta   90.00
_cell.angle_gamma   90.00
#
_symmetry.space_group_name_H-M   'P 1'
#
loop_
_entity.id
_entity.type
_entity.pdbx_description
1 polymer ?
#
loop_
_entity_poly.entity_id
_entity_poly.type
_entity_poly.pdbx_seq_one_letter_code
_entity_poly.pdbx_strand_id
1 'polypeptide(L)'
;MKYEYKHSGIDWIGDVPEHWMIDRLKDITSFNPGLTDNIDDEEMVTIIPMECVSEWGIVSNVSYQTFEDANKSLSLFKVGDVLFAKITPCMENGKGAFISRLETKIALGSTEFFVLRPHHG
;
A
#
# COMPACT_ATOMS: atom_id res chain seq x y z
N MET A 1 13.35 18.25 -27.51
CA MET A 1 14.20 17.89 -26.35
C MET A 1 14.76 16.51 -26.61
N LYS A 2 16.07 16.31 -26.49
CA LYS A 2 16.68 14.97 -26.49
C LYS A 2 16.73 14.51 -25.04
N TYR A 3 16.18 13.34 -24.73
CA TYR A 3 16.37 12.70 -23.43
C TYR A 3 17.71 11.95 -23.48
N GLU A 4 18.56 12.17 -22.48
CA GLU A 4 19.78 11.41 -22.26
C GLU A 4 19.47 10.15 -21.44
N TYR A 5 20.19 9.07 -21.70
CA TYR A 5 19.97 7.74 -21.13
C TYR A 5 21.27 7.12 -20.65
N LYS A 6 21.19 6.36 -19.55
CA LYS A 6 22.27 5.52 -19.02
C LYS A 6 21.80 4.07 -18.85
N HIS A 7 22.74 3.13 -18.88
CA HIS A 7 22.44 1.75 -18.52
C HIS A 7 22.09 1.66 -17.03
N SER A 8 20.96 1.02 -16.69
CA SER A 8 20.49 0.89 -15.29
C SER A 8 21.42 0.05 -14.40
N GLY A 9 22.30 -0.76 -15.01
CA GLY A 9 23.09 -1.77 -14.31
C GLY A 9 22.34 -3.07 -14.05
N ILE A 10 21.11 -3.22 -14.58
CA ILE A 10 20.27 -4.40 -14.46
C ILE A 10 19.82 -4.85 -15.85
N ASP A 11 20.29 -6.02 -16.29
CA ASP A 11 20.17 -6.48 -17.69
C ASP A 11 18.73 -6.52 -18.22
N TRP A 12 17.76 -6.94 -17.40
CA TRP A 12 16.36 -7.05 -17.83
C TRP A 12 15.63 -5.70 -17.88
N ILE A 13 16.18 -4.64 -17.26
CA ILE A 13 15.64 -3.27 -17.30
C ILE A 13 16.22 -2.50 -18.50
N GLY A 14 17.52 -2.65 -18.76
CA GLY A 14 18.22 -1.95 -19.84
C GLY A 14 18.50 -0.48 -19.53
N ASP A 15 18.38 0.38 -20.53
CA ASP A 15 18.68 1.81 -20.42
C ASP A 15 17.50 2.60 -19.81
N VAL A 16 17.82 3.54 -18.92
CA VAL A 16 16.88 4.42 -18.21
C VAL A 16 17.28 5.89 -18.40
N PRO A 17 16.38 6.86 -18.21
CA PRO A 17 16.74 8.27 -18.28
C PRO A 17 17.90 8.61 -17.34
N GLU A 18 18.84 9.45 -17.81
CA GLU A 18 20.09 9.76 -17.09
C GLU A 18 19.84 10.24 -15.64
N HIS A 19 18.77 11.01 -15.45
CA HIS A 19 18.39 11.60 -14.16
C HIS A 19 17.66 10.62 -13.22
N TRP A 20 17.32 9.40 -13.66
CA TRP A 20 16.69 8.41 -12.79
C TRP A 20 17.69 7.80 -11.82
N MET A 21 17.26 7.58 -10.58
CA MET A 21 17.98 6.78 -9.60
C MET A 21 17.42 5.37 -9.59
N ILE A 22 18.31 4.38 -9.55
CA ILE A 22 17.94 2.97 -9.41
C ILE A 22 18.04 2.62 -7.93
N ASP A 23 16.93 2.20 -7.33
CA ASP A 23 16.85 1.84 -5.92
C ASP A 23 15.96 0.61 -5.72
N ARG A 24 16.04 -0.03 -4.55
CA ARG A 24 15.21 -1.17 -4.18
C ARG A 24 14.01 -0.68 -3.39
N LEU A 25 12.84 -1.27 -3.66
CA LEU A 25 11.59 -0.90 -2.99
C LEU A 25 11.69 -0.94 -1.46
N LYS A 26 12.42 -1.90 -0.90
CA LYS A 26 12.64 -2.03 0.55
C LYS A 26 13.48 -0.91 1.18
N ASP A 27 14.26 -0.20 0.37
CA ASP A 27 15.15 0.87 0.82
C ASP A 27 14.42 2.22 0.80
N ILE A 28 13.32 2.34 0.04
CA ILE A 28 12.49 3.56 -0.08
C ILE A 28 11.09 3.44 0.53
N THR A 29 10.74 2.27 1.08
CA THR A 29 9.44 2.03 1.73
C THR A 29 9.58 1.19 2.99
N SER A 30 8.66 1.36 3.93
CA SER A 30 8.42 0.42 5.02
C SER A 30 7.35 -0.59 4.61
N PHE A 31 7.65 -1.88 4.80
CA PHE A 31 6.74 -2.98 4.52
C PHE A 31 5.92 -3.34 5.76
N ASN A 32 4.60 -3.42 5.63
CA ASN A 32 3.64 -3.74 6.69
C ASN A 32 3.94 -2.98 8.01
N PRO A 33 4.00 -1.64 7.97
CA PRO A 33 4.27 -0.86 9.18
C PRO A 33 3.19 -1.10 10.22
N GLY A 34 3.61 -1.25 11.48
CA GLY A 34 2.69 -1.38 12.60
C GLY A 34 1.96 -0.07 12.94
N LEU A 35 1.12 -0.15 13.97
CA LEU A 35 0.47 1.02 14.55
C LEU A 35 1.53 1.95 15.17
N THR A 36 1.56 3.20 14.71
CA THR A 36 2.42 4.26 15.27
C THR A 36 1.64 5.34 15.99
N ASP A 37 0.36 5.45 15.68
CA ASP A 37 -0.54 6.46 16.20
C ASP A 37 -1.22 5.95 17.48
N ASN A 38 -1.47 6.84 18.43
CA ASN A 38 -2.32 6.50 19.56
C ASN A 38 -3.79 6.56 19.09
N ILE A 39 -4.50 5.45 19.23
CA ILE A 39 -5.89 5.32 18.80
C ILE A 39 -6.70 4.84 20.00
N ASP A 40 -7.74 5.61 20.32
CA ASP A 40 -8.65 5.28 21.40
C ASP A 40 -9.53 4.09 20.99
N ASP A 41 -9.89 3.24 21.94
CA ASP A 41 -10.71 2.05 21.72
C ASP A 41 -12.05 2.36 21.02
N GLU A 42 -12.65 3.52 21.34
CA GLU A 42 -13.92 3.99 20.77
C GLU A 42 -13.75 4.66 19.38
N GLU A 43 -12.53 4.93 18.94
CA GLU A 43 -12.27 5.59 17.65
C GLU A 43 -12.63 4.67 16.48
N MET A 44 -13.35 5.21 15.49
CA MET A 44 -13.73 4.44 14.32
C MET A 44 -12.53 4.21 13.40
N VAL A 45 -12.42 2.98 12.88
CA VAL A 45 -11.45 2.58 11.86
C VAL A 45 -12.16 2.02 10.63
N THR A 46 -11.59 2.26 9.46
CA THR A 46 -12.11 1.70 8.21
C THR A 46 -11.65 0.26 8.04
N ILE A 47 -12.57 -0.65 7.72
CA ILE A 47 -12.29 -2.05 7.46
C ILE A 47 -12.32 -2.30 5.95
N ILE A 48 -11.19 -2.74 5.40
CA ILE A 48 -10.99 -2.95 3.95
C ILE A 48 -10.54 -4.39 3.69
N PRO A 49 -11.48 -5.33 3.59
CA PRO A 49 -11.24 -6.66 3.07
C PRO A 49 -10.72 -6.67 1.61
N MET A 50 -10.25 -7.83 1.13
CA MET A 50 -9.69 -7.96 -0.22
C MET A 50 -10.73 -7.70 -1.32
N GLU A 51 -11.99 -8.05 -1.07
CA GLU A 51 -13.12 -7.83 -1.97
C GLU A 51 -13.44 -6.35 -2.18
N CYS A 52 -13.07 -5.48 -1.24
CA CYS A 52 -13.26 -4.04 -1.36
C CYS A 52 -12.30 -3.39 -2.35
N VAL A 53 -11.22 -4.09 -2.73
CA VAL A 53 -10.23 -3.60 -3.69
C VAL A 53 -10.48 -4.22 -5.06
N SER A 54 -10.80 -3.41 -6.05
CA SER A 54 -10.95 -3.87 -7.44
C SER A 54 -9.61 -4.11 -8.12
N GLU A 55 -9.64 -4.75 -9.29
CA GLU A 55 -8.48 -4.98 -10.16
C GLU A 55 -7.92 -3.67 -10.76
N TRP A 56 -8.69 -2.59 -10.67
CA TRP A 56 -8.30 -1.24 -11.10
C TRP A 56 -7.81 -0.37 -9.94
N GLY A 57 -7.63 -0.97 -8.75
CA GLY A 57 -7.18 -0.29 -7.54
C GLY A 57 -8.17 0.69 -6.94
N ILE A 58 -9.46 0.51 -7.24
CA ILE A 58 -10.54 1.27 -6.62
C ILE A 58 -10.94 0.57 -5.32
N VAL A 59 -10.90 1.31 -4.22
CA VAL A 59 -11.42 0.86 -2.93
C VAL A 59 -12.88 1.30 -2.79
N SER A 60 -13.79 0.36 -2.54
CA SER A 60 -15.22 0.61 -2.41
C SER A 60 -15.90 -0.40 -1.49
N ASN A 61 -17.13 -0.11 -1.05
CA ASN A 61 -17.93 -0.98 -0.17
C ASN A 61 -17.22 -1.34 1.14
N VAL A 62 -16.49 -0.38 1.71
CA VAL A 62 -15.80 -0.55 3.00
C VAL A 62 -16.81 -0.53 4.15
N SER A 63 -16.41 -1.07 5.30
CA SER A 63 -17.19 -0.95 6.53
C SER A 63 -16.39 -0.21 7.60
N TYR A 64 -17.03 0.06 8.73
CA TYR A 64 -16.43 0.79 9.84
C TYR A 64 -16.72 0.05 11.14
N GLN A 65 -15.74 0.02 12.03
CA GLN A 65 -15.84 -0.55 13.37
C GLN A 65 -15.10 0.35 14.34
N THR A 66 -15.42 0.26 15.63
CA THR A 66 -14.57 0.85 16.67
C THR A 66 -13.21 0.14 16.66
N PHE A 67 -12.17 0.81 17.13
CA PHE A 67 -10.86 0.20 17.24
C PHE A 67 -10.91 -1.00 18.20
N GLU A 68 -11.68 -0.95 19.28
CA GLU A 68 -11.90 -2.06 20.24
C GLU A 68 -12.48 -3.33 19.60
N ASP A 69 -13.45 -3.18 18.69
CA ASP A 69 -14.09 -4.34 18.04
C ASP A 69 -13.30 -4.87 16.86
N ALA A 70 -12.50 -4.02 16.21
CA ALA A 70 -11.78 -4.39 15.01
C ALA A 70 -10.71 -5.48 15.26
N ASN A 71 -10.49 -6.35 14.28
CA ASN A 71 -9.45 -7.38 14.39
C ASN A 71 -8.04 -6.77 14.17
N LYS A 72 -7.24 -6.67 15.24
CA LYS A 72 -5.87 -6.10 15.22
C LYS A 72 -4.82 -7.00 14.57
N SER A 73 -5.16 -8.24 14.20
CA SER A 73 -4.27 -9.10 13.41
C SER A 73 -4.29 -8.76 11.91
N LEU A 74 -5.22 -7.90 11.47
CA LEU A 74 -5.30 -7.39 10.11
C LEU A 74 -4.15 -6.44 9.78
N SER A 75 -3.88 -6.26 8.49
CA SER A 75 -2.87 -5.32 8.02
C SER A 75 -3.33 -3.90 8.28
N LEU A 76 -2.49 -3.10 8.93
CA LEU A 76 -2.73 -1.69 9.17
C LEU A 76 -2.18 -0.84 8.03
N PHE A 77 -2.96 0.14 7.57
CA PHE A 77 -2.52 1.13 6.60
C PHE A 77 -3.23 2.48 6.79
N LYS A 78 -2.66 3.54 6.22
CA LYS A 78 -3.14 4.92 6.31
C LYS A 78 -3.11 5.60 4.95
N VAL A 79 -3.61 6.83 4.89
CA VAL A 79 -3.49 7.67 3.69
C VAL A 79 -2.02 7.82 3.28
N GLY A 80 -1.73 7.58 2.00
CA GLY A 80 -0.40 7.58 1.43
C GLY A 80 0.22 6.19 1.27
N ASP A 81 -0.35 5.15 1.88
CA ASP A 81 0.14 3.78 1.69
C ASP A 81 -0.32 3.20 0.35
N VAL A 82 0.47 2.27 -0.19
CA VAL A 82 0.12 1.46 -1.36
C VAL A 82 -0.12 0.02 -0.90
N LEU A 83 -1.26 -0.55 -1.29
CA LEU A 83 -1.60 -1.95 -1.09
C LEU A 83 -1.23 -2.75 -2.32
N PHE A 84 -0.69 -3.95 -2.12
CA PHE A 84 -0.43 -4.91 -3.18
C PHE A 84 -0.77 -6.33 -2.71
N ALA A 85 -1.59 -7.08 -3.48
CA ALA A 85 -1.98 -8.43 -3.08
C ALA A 85 -0.78 -9.40 -3.08
N LYS A 86 -0.70 -10.23 -2.03
CA LYS A 86 0.35 -11.25 -1.81
C LYS A 86 0.04 -12.58 -2.49
N ILE A 87 -1.24 -12.91 -2.66
CA ILE A 87 -1.71 -14.24 -3.07
C ILE A 87 -2.27 -14.23 -4.50
N THR A 88 -2.19 -15.37 -5.17
CA THR A 88 -2.87 -15.58 -6.46
C THR A 88 -4.31 -16.08 -6.25
N PRO A 89 -5.26 -15.76 -7.15
CA PRO A 89 -5.11 -15.02 -8.41
C PRO A 89 -5.04 -13.49 -8.23
N CYS A 90 -5.29 -12.96 -7.02
CA CYS A 90 -5.39 -11.51 -6.79
C CYS A 90 -4.15 -10.73 -7.23
N MET A 91 -2.96 -11.25 -6.93
CA MET A 91 -1.66 -10.69 -7.35
C MET A 91 -1.54 -10.63 -8.89
N GLU A 92 -1.94 -11.70 -9.58
CA GLU A 92 -1.86 -11.80 -11.05
C GLU A 92 -2.88 -10.88 -11.74
N ASN A 93 -4.06 -10.73 -11.13
CA ASN A 93 -5.09 -9.80 -11.58
C ASN A 93 -4.75 -8.33 -11.27
N GLY A 94 -3.59 -8.06 -10.65
CA GLY A 94 -3.15 -6.70 -10.35
C GLY A 94 -3.90 -6.01 -9.21
N LYS A 95 -4.57 -6.77 -8.33
CA LYS A 95 -5.23 -6.17 -7.15
C LYS A 95 -4.20 -5.48 -6.26
N GLY A 96 -4.30 -4.16 -6.24
CA GLY A 96 -3.52 -3.26 -5.40
C GLY A 96 -4.17 -1.88 -5.44
N ALA A 97 -3.93 -1.03 -4.45
CA ALA A 97 -4.60 0.26 -4.36
C ALA A 97 -3.67 1.31 -3.76
N PHE A 98 -3.75 2.54 -4.26
CA PHE A 98 -3.19 3.68 -3.57
C PHE A 98 -4.23 4.28 -2.63
N ILE A 99 -3.93 4.32 -1.34
CA ILE A 99 -4.82 4.87 -0.31
C ILE A 99 -4.73 6.40 -0.33
N SER A 100 -5.41 7.00 -1.30
CA SER A 100 -5.44 8.46 -1.48
C SER A 100 -6.32 9.19 -0.47
N ARG A 101 -7.29 8.48 0.12
CA ARG A 101 -8.25 9.01 1.09
C ARG A 101 -8.76 7.91 2.02
N LEU A 102 -9.02 8.27 3.26
CA LEU A 102 -9.74 7.47 4.26
C LEU A 102 -10.64 8.43 5.06
N GLU A 103 -11.79 7.92 5.51
CA GLU A 103 -12.69 8.69 6.38
C GLU A 103 -12.28 8.60 7.86
N THR A 104 -11.33 7.73 8.18
CA THR A 104 -10.78 7.49 9.52
C THR A 104 -9.27 7.68 9.51
N LYS A 105 -8.63 7.76 10.68
CA LYS A 105 -7.17 7.94 10.78
C LYS A 105 -6.40 6.75 10.18
N ILE A 106 -6.91 5.54 10.39
CA ILE A 106 -6.32 4.30 9.89
C ILE A 106 -7.36 3.37 9.31
N ALA A 107 -6.90 2.46 8.45
CA ALA A 107 -7.67 1.32 8.02
C ALA A 107 -7.00 0.01 8.43
N LEU A 108 -7.83 -1.01 8.65
CA LEU A 108 -7.44 -2.39 8.85
C LEU A 108 -7.97 -3.22 7.69
N GLY A 109 -7.12 -4.01 7.05
CA GLY A 109 -7.51 -4.80 5.88
C GLY A 109 -6.84 -6.16 5.82
N SER A 110 -7.13 -6.92 4.76
CA SER A 110 -6.66 -8.30 4.62
C SER A 110 -5.16 -8.45 4.94
N THR A 111 -4.80 -9.50 5.68
CA THR A 111 -3.41 -9.89 5.95
C THR A 111 -2.66 -10.26 4.67
N GLU A 112 -3.40 -10.51 3.58
CA GLU A 112 -2.90 -10.82 2.25
C GLU A 112 -2.52 -9.57 1.43
N PHE A 113 -2.57 -8.37 2.00
CA PHE A 113 -1.95 -7.19 1.40
C PHE A 113 -0.51 -7.01 1.91
N PHE A 114 0.43 -6.76 0.99
CA PHE A 114 1.61 -5.99 1.31
C PHE A 114 1.18 -4.53 1.44
N VAL A 115 1.42 -3.93 2.60
CA VAL A 115 1.30 -2.49 2.81
C VAL A 115 2.67 -1.88 2.58
N LEU A 116 2.77 -0.99 1.61
CA LEU A 116 4.00 -0.28 1.26
C LEU A 116 3.82 1.18 1.66
N ARG A 117 4.54 1.61 2.70
CA ARG A 117 4.54 3.00 3.15
C ARG A 117 5.78 3.70 2.62
N PRO A 118 5.65 4.66 1.67
CA PRO A 118 6.81 5.36 1.15
C PRO A 118 7.49 6.17 2.26
N HIS A 119 8.82 6.19 2.25
CA HIS A 119 9.57 7.16 3.04
C HIS A 119 9.38 8.53 2.41
N HIS A 120 9.21 9.56 3.24
CA HIS A 120 9.22 10.93 2.74
C HIS A 120 10.65 11.23 2.28
N GLY A 121 10.85 11.33 0.97
CA GLY A 121 12.07 11.85 0.34
C GLY A 121 12.09 13.38 0.35
#